data_AF-A0A6N7Y4Q0-F1
#
_entry.id   AF-A0A6N7Y4Q0-F1
#
_cell.length_a   1.000
_cell.length_b   1.000
_cell.length_c   1.000
_cell.angle_alpha   90.00
_cell.angle_beta   90.00
_cell.angle_gamma   90.00
#
_symmetry.space_group_name_H-M   'P 1'
#
loop_
_entity.id
_entity.type
_entity.pdbx_description
1 polymer ?
#
loop_
_entity_poly.entity_id
_entity_poly.type
_entity_poly.pdbx_seq_one_letter_code
_entity_poly.pdbx_strand_id
1 'polypeptide(L)'
;MEENKELEKPHKRRVRYKGTHPRKFEEKYKELQPEKYKDTIEKVIRKGSTPAGMHISICVQEILDFLQIQPGQKGLDCTLGYGGHTRKMLECLQGEGHIYGLDVDPIEIVKTTDRLRKAGYGEDILTIIQQNFRNIDLVAEEHGLFDFVLADLGVSSMQIDNPERGFSYKVEGPLDLRLNPDKGISAAERLRELTRDEIEGMLRENADEPYAEQIAKEIMKTFRQGEQIDTTGQLKEVIERALVFLPDDKEKKDTIKKTCQRTFQALRIDVNSEFEVLEEFLEKLPHILAPGGRVAILTFHSGEDRLVKKIWKRQQKEGLWSEVAKNVIRPSKEECHRNGRARSTKMRWAIK
;
A
#
# COMPACT_ATOMS: atom_id res chain seq x y z
N MET A 1 17.74 -16.69 47.35
CA MET A 1 18.58 -16.90 46.15
C MET A 1 17.77 -17.77 45.22
N GLU A 2 16.93 -17.16 44.40
CA GLU A 2 16.16 -17.88 43.37
C GLU A 2 16.93 -17.76 42.06
N GLU A 3 17.40 -18.90 41.57
CA GLU A 3 18.11 -19.04 40.29
C GLU A 3 17.14 -18.82 39.13
N ASN A 4 17.42 -17.78 38.34
CA ASN A 4 16.80 -17.53 37.05
C ASN A 4 17.26 -18.61 36.05
N LYS A 5 16.44 -19.62 35.81
CA LYS A 5 16.59 -20.53 34.66
C LYS A 5 16.12 -19.80 33.40
N GLU A 6 17.05 -19.13 32.72
CA GLU A 6 16.84 -18.74 31.32
C GLU A 6 16.66 -20.01 30.48
N LEU A 7 15.43 -20.20 29.99
CA LEU A 7 15.11 -21.22 28.99
C LEU A 7 15.87 -20.90 27.70
N GLU A 8 16.98 -21.60 27.46
CA GLU A 8 17.69 -21.59 26.18
C GLU A 8 16.71 -21.89 25.04
N LYS A 9 16.41 -20.88 24.22
CA LYS A 9 15.62 -21.07 23.00
C LYS A 9 16.38 -22.02 22.08
N PRO A 10 15.80 -23.17 21.66
CA PRO A 10 16.51 -24.13 20.84
C PRO A 10 16.96 -23.48 19.52
N HIS A 11 18.25 -23.57 19.22
CA HIS A 11 18.84 -23.01 18.01
C HIS A 11 18.28 -23.69 16.75
N LYS A 12 17.23 -23.10 16.17
CA LYS A 12 16.55 -23.62 14.98
C LYS A 12 17.47 -23.50 13.77
N ARG A 13 17.95 -24.64 13.23
CA ARG A 13 18.83 -24.71 12.06
C ARG A 13 18.15 -24.06 10.85
N ARG A 14 18.88 -23.18 10.14
CA ARG A 14 18.37 -22.46 8.96
C ARG A 14 17.91 -23.44 7.88
N VAL A 15 16.75 -23.19 7.28
CA VAL A 15 16.25 -23.94 6.13
C VAL A 15 17.19 -23.68 4.94
N ARG A 16 17.77 -24.75 4.36
CA ARG A 16 18.61 -24.65 3.15
C ARG A 16 17.70 -24.55 1.93
N TYR A 17 17.88 -23.51 1.11
CA TYR A 17 17.23 -23.38 -0.19
C TYR A 17 18.10 -23.98 -1.31
N LYS A 18 17.47 -24.43 -2.41
CA LYS A 18 18.19 -24.98 -3.57
C LYS A 18 18.79 -23.85 -4.42
N GLY A 19 20.09 -23.96 -4.76
CA GLY A 19 20.80 -23.01 -5.64
C GLY A 19 21.64 -21.97 -4.87
N THR A 20 22.21 -21.01 -5.61
CA THR A 20 23.10 -19.98 -5.04
C THR A 20 22.35 -18.84 -4.35
N HIS A 21 21.07 -18.63 -4.67
CA HIS A 21 20.25 -17.53 -4.15
C HIS A 21 18.83 -18.00 -3.76
N PRO A 22 18.25 -17.47 -2.67
CA PRO A 22 16.89 -17.81 -2.25
C PRO A 22 15.88 -17.32 -3.30
N ARG A 23 14.92 -18.18 -3.65
CA ARG A 23 13.92 -17.88 -4.70
C ARG A 23 12.54 -17.64 -4.12
N LYS A 24 12.17 -18.35 -3.05
CA LYS A 24 10.88 -18.19 -2.36
C LYS A 24 10.96 -17.11 -1.27
N PHE A 25 9.83 -16.48 -0.97
CA PHE A 25 9.74 -15.44 0.07
C PHE A 25 10.27 -15.92 1.44
N GLU A 26 9.82 -17.09 1.89
CA GLU A 26 10.25 -17.73 3.15
C GLU A 26 11.76 -18.01 3.22
N GLU A 27 12.40 -18.23 2.06
CA GLU A 27 13.84 -18.52 1.98
C GLU A 27 14.70 -17.25 2.09
N LYS A 28 14.10 -16.06 1.89
CA LYS A 28 14.79 -14.76 1.91
C LYS A 28 14.96 -14.20 3.32
N TYR A 29 15.27 -15.05 4.31
CA TYR A 29 15.38 -14.66 5.72
C TYR A 29 16.33 -13.48 5.99
N LYS A 30 17.34 -13.27 5.14
CA LYS A 30 18.25 -12.11 5.25
C LYS A 30 17.59 -10.80 4.84
N GLU A 31 16.77 -10.83 3.80
CA GLU A 31 16.00 -9.66 3.34
C GLU A 31 14.86 -9.34 4.33
N LEU A 32 14.24 -10.38 4.90
CA LEU A 32 13.18 -10.27 5.92
C LEU A 32 13.69 -9.77 7.29
N GLN A 33 15.00 -9.70 7.51
CA GLN A 33 15.63 -9.23 8.76
C GLN A 33 16.64 -8.12 8.47
N PRO A 34 16.19 -6.97 7.94
CA PRO A 34 17.08 -5.97 7.37
C PRO A 34 18.03 -5.35 8.41
N GLU A 35 17.60 -5.27 9.67
CA GLU A 35 18.42 -4.77 10.77
C GLU A 35 19.64 -5.65 11.07
N LYS A 36 19.54 -6.96 10.78
CA LYS A 36 20.61 -7.95 11.03
C LYS A 36 21.54 -8.15 9.83
N TYR A 37 21.12 -7.79 8.63
CA TYR A 37 21.82 -8.13 7.38
C TYR A 37 22.01 -6.93 6.44
N LYS A 38 22.48 -5.79 6.97
CA LYS A 38 22.64 -4.51 6.25
C LYS A 38 23.37 -4.65 4.90
N ASP A 39 24.48 -5.38 4.82
CA ASP A 39 25.23 -5.58 3.56
C ASP A 39 24.41 -6.30 2.47
N THR A 40 23.53 -7.22 2.87
CA THR A 40 22.65 -7.94 1.93
C THR A 40 21.57 -7.01 1.40
N ILE A 41 21.03 -6.16 2.28
CA ILE A 41 20.05 -5.13 1.92
C ILE A 41 20.65 -4.12 0.94
N GLU A 42 21.82 -3.56 1.24
CA GLU A 42 22.50 -2.60 0.38
C GLU A 42 22.79 -3.18 -1.02
N LYS A 43 23.20 -4.45 -1.10
CA LYS A 43 23.45 -5.13 -2.37
C LYS A 43 22.18 -5.33 -3.20
N VAL A 44 21.04 -5.57 -2.58
CA VAL A 44 19.74 -5.70 -3.27
C VAL A 44 19.24 -4.33 -3.75
N ILE A 45 19.34 -3.30 -2.90
CA ILE A 45 18.99 -1.92 -3.24
C ILE A 45 19.86 -1.39 -4.40
N ARG A 46 21.18 -1.64 -4.36
CA ARG A 46 22.12 -1.22 -5.43
C ARG A 46 21.82 -1.88 -6.78
N LYS A 47 21.12 -3.02 -6.79
CA LYS A 47 20.64 -3.67 -8.02
C LYS A 47 19.28 -3.12 -8.50
N GLY A 48 18.76 -2.06 -7.87
CA GLY A 48 17.47 -1.45 -8.21
C GLY A 48 16.26 -2.27 -7.78
N SER A 49 16.43 -3.17 -6.81
CA SER A 49 15.36 -4.00 -6.27
C SER A 49 15.07 -3.64 -4.82
N THR A 50 13.80 -3.67 -4.43
CA THR A 50 13.40 -3.60 -3.01
C THR A 50 13.60 -4.96 -2.37
N PRO A 51 14.35 -5.08 -1.26
CA PRO A 51 14.46 -6.34 -0.52
C PRO A 51 13.09 -6.87 -0.10
N ALA A 52 12.92 -8.18 -0.15
CA ALA A 52 11.70 -8.83 0.28
C ALA A 52 11.43 -8.53 1.75
N GLY A 53 10.22 -8.06 2.05
CA GLY A 53 9.87 -7.66 3.41
C GLY A 53 10.48 -6.32 3.85
N MET A 54 10.85 -5.46 2.89
CA MET A 54 11.13 -4.05 3.13
C MET A 54 10.30 -3.16 2.22
N HIS A 55 10.04 -1.94 2.68
CA HIS A 55 9.51 -0.86 1.86
C HIS A 55 10.49 0.32 1.88
N ILE A 56 10.81 0.85 0.70
CA ILE A 56 11.59 2.07 0.55
C ILE A 56 10.58 3.18 0.28
N SER A 57 10.41 4.09 1.25
CA SER A 57 9.53 5.25 1.13
C SER A 57 9.86 6.09 -0.10
N ILE A 58 8.81 6.54 -0.78
CA ILE A 58 8.89 7.27 -2.05
C ILE A 58 8.67 8.77 -1.82
N CYS A 59 9.33 9.63 -2.61
CA CYS A 59 9.21 11.09 -2.51
C CYS A 59 9.50 11.66 -1.12
N VAL A 60 10.41 11.03 -0.36
CA VAL A 60 10.68 11.41 1.03
C VAL A 60 11.12 12.87 1.14
N GLN A 61 12.08 13.29 0.31
CA GLN A 61 12.60 14.66 0.38
C GLN A 61 11.53 15.67 -0.03
N GLU A 62 10.80 15.38 -1.10
CA GLU A 62 9.72 16.23 -1.61
C GLU A 62 8.59 16.39 -0.58
N ILE A 63 8.26 15.33 0.15
CA ILE A 63 7.31 15.37 1.26
C ILE A 63 7.83 16.28 2.37
N LEU A 64 9.07 16.10 2.83
CA LEU A 64 9.62 16.91 3.93
C LEU A 64 9.77 18.38 3.54
N ASP A 65 10.25 18.66 2.34
CA ASP A 65 10.40 20.02 1.79
C ASP A 65 9.05 20.75 1.73
N PHE A 66 7.98 20.03 1.40
CA PHE A 66 6.63 20.59 1.36
C PHE A 66 6.01 20.73 2.75
N LEU A 67 6.03 19.67 3.58
CA LEU A 67 5.39 19.68 4.89
C LEU A 67 6.05 20.65 5.87
N GLN A 68 7.35 20.95 5.69
CA GLN A 68 8.08 21.94 6.50
C GLN A 68 7.94 21.70 8.01
N ILE A 69 7.99 20.43 8.41
CA ILE A 69 7.76 19.98 9.79
C ILE A 69 8.72 20.69 10.75
N GLN A 70 8.17 21.25 11.83
CA GLN A 70 8.90 21.93 12.90
C GLN A 70 8.76 21.17 14.23
N PRO A 71 9.75 21.26 15.13
CA PRO A 71 9.62 20.80 16.51
C PRO A 71 8.35 21.37 17.19
N GLY A 72 7.68 20.54 17.97
CA GLY A 72 6.45 20.87 18.70
C GLY A 72 5.15 20.65 17.91
N GLN A 73 5.24 20.37 16.60
CA GLN A 73 4.06 20.16 15.76
C GLN A 73 3.42 18.78 15.93
N LYS A 74 2.13 18.70 15.58
CA LYS A 74 1.35 17.46 15.56
C LYS A 74 1.13 16.97 14.14
N GLY A 75 1.53 15.72 13.89
CA GLY A 75 1.43 15.06 12.61
C GLY A 75 0.45 13.90 12.58
N LEU A 76 -0.08 13.61 11.39
CA LEU A 76 -0.85 12.40 11.10
C LEU A 76 -0.28 11.69 9.87
N ASP A 77 0.18 10.45 10.02
CA ASP A 77 0.47 9.54 8.92
C ASP A 77 -0.72 8.59 8.75
N CYS A 78 -1.53 8.81 7.72
CA CYS A 78 -2.75 8.05 7.46
C CYS A 78 -2.51 6.62 6.97
N THR A 79 -1.26 6.28 6.64
CA THR A 79 -0.88 5.03 5.97
C THR A 79 0.50 4.59 6.45
N LEU A 80 0.60 4.34 7.76
CA LEU A 80 1.85 4.07 8.47
C LEU A 80 2.70 3.04 7.75
N GLY A 81 2.11 1.93 7.29
CA GLY A 81 2.76 0.91 6.48
C GLY A 81 4.02 0.37 7.15
N TYR A 82 5.17 0.54 6.51
CA TYR A 82 6.48 0.14 7.05
C TYR A 82 7.07 1.15 8.05
N GLY A 83 6.48 2.34 8.19
CA GLY A 83 6.93 3.41 9.09
C GLY A 83 8.12 4.21 8.56
N GLY A 84 8.44 4.10 7.26
CA GLY A 84 9.58 4.78 6.65
C GLY A 84 9.40 6.30 6.60
N HIS A 85 8.23 6.78 6.17
CA HIS A 85 7.91 8.22 6.17
C HIS A 85 7.71 8.75 7.57
N THR A 86 6.90 8.08 8.40
CA THR A 86 6.75 8.40 9.83
C THR A 86 8.09 8.61 10.52
N ARG A 87 9.05 7.69 10.34
CA ARG A 87 10.39 7.84 10.94
C ARG A 87 11.09 9.13 10.50
N LYS A 88 10.99 9.49 9.22
CA LYS A 88 11.60 10.72 8.69
C LYS A 88 10.91 11.98 9.19
N MET A 89 9.59 11.93 9.36
CA MET A 89 8.83 13.02 9.98
C MET A 89 9.17 13.16 11.48
N LEU A 90 9.34 12.05 12.21
CA LEU A 90 9.80 12.05 13.60
C LEU A 90 11.19 12.65 13.77
N GLU A 91 12.12 12.38 12.84
CA GLU A 91 13.45 12.98 12.83
C GLU A 91 13.38 14.53 12.75
N CYS A 92 12.38 15.09 12.06
CA CYS A 92 12.16 16.54 11.98
C CYS A 92 11.59 17.15 13.27
N LEU A 93 10.84 16.38 14.07
CA LEU A 93 10.27 16.84 15.34
C LEU A 93 11.30 17.02 16.44
N GLN A 94 12.49 16.42 16.33
CA GLN A 94 13.58 16.53 17.30
C GLN A 94 13.18 16.18 18.74
N GLY A 95 12.18 15.30 18.91
CA GLY A 95 11.67 14.88 20.22
C GLY A 95 10.59 15.80 20.80
N GLU A 96 10.18 16.85 20.08
CA GLU A 96 9.11 17.76 20.48
C GLU A 96 7.94 17.66 19.52
N GLY A 97 6.72 17.50 20.03
CA GLY A 97 5.51 17.33 19.20
C GLY A 97 4.96 15.91 19.30
N HIS A 98 4.22 15.46 18.29
CA HIS A 98 3.64 14.11 18.28
C HIS A 98 3.22 13.67 16.88
N ILE A 99 3.43 12.40 16.53
CA ILE A 99 2.85 11.81 15.31
C ILE A 99 1.83 10.74 15.66
N TYR A 100 0.71 10.75 14.96
CA TYR A 100 -0.31 9.71 14.99
C TYR A 100 -0.22 8.90 13.70
N GLY A 101 0.01 7.59 13.79
CA GLY A 101 0.15 6.70 12.63
C GLY A 101 -1.05 5.75 12.52
N LEU A 102 -1.74 5.77 11.39
CA LEU A 102 -2.90 4.90 11.11
C LEU A 102 -2.50 3.78 10.17
N ASP A 103 -2.99 2.57 10.43
CA ASP A 103 -2.96 1.48 9.46
C ASP A 103 -4.19 0.58 9.64
N VAL A 104 -4.69 0.02 8.54
CA VAL A 104 -5.79 -0.94 8.56
C VAL A 104 -5.31 -2.37 8.78
N ASP A 105 -4.05 -2.65 8.45
CA ASP A 105 -3.47 -3.99 8.38
C ASP A 105 -3.05 -4.48 9.79
N PRO A 106 -3.79 -5.44 10.40
CA PRO A 106 -3.48 -5.96 11.72
C PRO A 106 -2.11 -6.67 11.79
N ILE A 107 -1.60 -7.16 10.67
CA ILE A 107 -0.35 -7.93 10.61
C ILE A 107 0.84 -6.97 10.57
N GLU A 108 0.80 -5.97 9.70
CA GLU A 108 1.93 -5.05 9.52
C GLU A 108 2.03 -4.00 10.61
N ILE A 109 0.89 -3.55 11.18
CA ILE A 109 0.90 -2.54 12.25
C ILE A 109 1.67 -3.01 13.48
N VAL A 110 1.57 -4.29 13.85
CA VAL A 110 2.32 -4.89 14.98
C VAL A 110 3.82 -4.89 14.70
N LYS A 111 4.22 -5.30 13.50
CA LYS A 111 5.64 -5.34 13.09
C LYS A 111 6.24 -3.95 13.00
N THR A 112 5.49 -2.98 12.49
CA THR A 112 5.94 -1.59 12.37
C THR A 112 6.01 -0.90 13.73
N THR A 113 5.07 -1.18 14.62
CA THR A 113 5.14 -0.71 16.02
C THR A 113 6.42 -1.20 16.70
N ASP A 114 6.69 -2.50 16.69
CA ASP A 114 7.91 -3.07 17.28
C ASP A 114 9.19 -2.44 16.68
N ARG A 115 9.22 -2.23 15.36
CA ARG A 115 10.34 -1.59 14.66
C ARG A 115 10.57 -0.14 15.09
N LEU A 116 9.51 0.66 15.19
CA LEU A 116 9.61 2.08 15.58
C LEU A 116 9.97 2.23 17.07
N ARG A 117 9.43 1.36 17.94
CA ARG A 117 9.79 1.33 19.37
C ARG A 117 11.27 0.97 19.55
N LYS A 118 11.79 -0.03 18.84
CA LYS A 118 13.22 -0.37 18.83
C LYS A 118 14.13 0.74 18.29
N ALA A 119 13.59 1.59 17.42
CA ALA A 119 14.30 2.78 16.93
C ALA A 119 14.30 3.95 17.93
N GLY A 120 13.69 3.80 19.10
CA GLY A 120 13.70 4.81 20.17
C GLY A 120 12.48 5.73 20.20
N TYR A 121 11.46 5.49 19.36
CA TYR A 121 10.25 6.31 19.34
C TYR A 121 9.20 5.70 20.26
N GLY A 122 9.03 6.26 21.46
CA GLY A 122 8.06 5.82 22.47
C GLY A 122 6.66 6.38 22.25
N GLU A 123 5.78 6.13 23.23
CA GLU A 123 4.39 6.65 23.24
C GLU A 123 4.33 8.16 23.50
N ASP A 124 5.41 8.75 23.98
CA ASP A 124 5.59 10.18 24.23
C ASP A 124 5.67 11.03 22.95
N ILE A 125 6.06 10.41 21.82
CA ILE A 125 6.25 11.10 20.53
C ILE A 125 5.46 10.45 19.38
N LEU A 126 4.99 9.22 19.56
CA LEU A 126 4.32 8.42 18.52
C LEU A 126 3.19 7.54 19.08
N THR A 127 1.97 7.81 18.61
CA THR A 127 0.79 6.95 18.83
C THR A 127 0.46 6.21 17.55
N ILE A 128 0.29 4.88 17.62
CA ILE A 128 -0.09 4.05 16.47
C ILE A 128 -1.49 3.50 16.71
N ILE A 129 -2.39 3.68 15.75
CA ILE A 129 -3.81 3.36 15.87
C ILE A 129 -4.21 2.47 14.70
N GLN A 130 -4.75 1.28 14.99
CA GLN A 130 -5.31 0.43 13.95
C GLN A 130 -6.68 0.96 13.51
N GLN A 131 -6.69 1.81 12.48
CA GLN A 131 -7.87 2.53 12.02
C GLN A 131 -7.81 2.76 10.52
N ASN A 132 -8.96 2.74 9.86
CA ASN A 132 -9.06 3.16 8.47
C ASN A 132 -9.02 4.69 8.38
N PHE A 133 -8.20 5.23 7.49
CA PHE A 133 -8.04 6.67 7.34
C PHE A 133 -9.30 7.39 6.84
N ARG A 134 -10.37 6.70 6.41
CA ARG A 134 -11.69 7.34 6.25
C ARG A 134 -12.25 7.90 7.57
N ASN A 135 -11.74 7.45 8.72
CA ASN A 135 -12.18 7.80 10.07
C ASN A 135 -11.24 8.79 10.76
N ILE A 136 -10.50 9.61 9.99
CA ILE A 136 -9.58 10.62 10.53
C ILE A 136 -10.26 11.70 11.38
N ASP A 137 -11.55 11.93 11.17
CA ASP A 137 -12.40 12.78 11.99
C ASP A 137 -12.43 12.30 13.44
N LEU A 138 -12.61 11.00 13.67
CA LEU A 138 -12.60 10.43 15.03
C LEU A 138 -11.23 10.61 15.72
N VAL A 139 -10.16 10.47 14.95
CA VAL A 139 -8.79 10.67 15.46
C VAL A 139 -8.56 12.14 15.85
N ALA A 140 -9.07 13.08 15.05
CA ALA A 140 -8.98 14.51 15.33
C ALA A 140 -9.90 14.95 16.48
N GLU A 141 -11.06 14.31 16.67
CA GLU A 141 -11.93 14.53 17.82
C GLU A 141 -11.24 14.14 19.12
N GLU A 142 -10.52 13.01 19.14
CA GLU A 142 -9.80 12.52 20.31
C GLU A 142 -8.51 13.30 20.59
N HIS A 143 -7.75 13.62 19.53
CA HIS A 143 -6.38 14.13 19.67
C HIS A 143 -6.19 15.58 19.23
N GLY A 144 -7.23 16.25 18.73
CA GLY A 144 -7.19 17.61 18.22
C GLY A 144 -6.70 17.72 16.77
N LEU A 145 -6.56 18.97 16.31
CA LEU A 145 -6.16 19.28 14.94
C LEU A 145 -4.66 19.01 14.67
N PHE A 146 -4.33 18.77 13.39
CA PHE A 146 -2.99 18.42 12.92
C PHE A 146 -2.33 19.54 12.12
N ASP A 147 -1.04 19.76 12.35
CA ASP A 147 -0.23 20.73 11.60
C ASP A 147 0.21 20.15 10.24
N PHE A 148 0.43 18.83 10.17
CA PHE A 148 0.76 18.16 8.93
C PHE A 148 0.11 16.78 8.81
N VAL A 149 -0.23 16.40 7.57
CA VAL A 149 -0.83 15.10 7.24
C VAL A 149 -0.10 14.47 6.05
N LEU A 150 0.14 13.16 6.11
CA LEU A 150 0.63 12.36 5.01
C LEU A 150 -0.34 11.21 4.70
N ALA A 151 -0.60 10.94 3.43
CA ALA A 151 -1.25 9.71 2.97
C ALA A 151 -0.47 9.12 1.78
N ASP A 152 0.14 7.96 1.96
CA ASP A 152 0.80 7.14 0.94
C ASP A 152 -0.13 6.01 0.50
N LEU A 153 -0.92 6.26 -0.54
CA LEU A 153 -2.03 5.38 -0.91
C LEU A 153 -1.58 4.04 -1.51
N GLY A 154 -2.48 3.06 -1.50
CA GLY A 154 -2.25 1.76 -2.12
C GLY A 154 -1.67 0.73 -1.16
N VAL A 155 -0.92 -0.22 -1.72
CA VAL A 155 -0.46 -1.42 -1.00
C VAL A 155 1.01 -1.32 -0.62
N SER A 156 1.35 -1.80 0.57
CA SER A 156 2.72 -1.87 1.02
C SER A 156 3.50 -2.97 0.29
N SER A 157 4.83 -2.84 0.31
CA SER A 157 5.67 -3.89 -0.26
C SER A 157 5.54 -5.22 0.48
N MET A 158 5.28 -5.14 1.79
CA MET A 158 5.10 -6.29 2.66
C MET A 158 3.91 -7.14 2.23
N GLN A 159 2.81 -6.48 1.85
CA GLN A 159 1.59 -7.11 1.37
C GLN A 159 1.79 -7.78 0.00
N ILE A 160 2.48 -7.11 -0.92
CA ILE A 160 2.76 -7.67 -2.26
C ILE A 160 3.71 -8.87 -2.18
N ASP A 161 4.73 -8.79 -1.31
CA ASP A 161 5.81 -9.77 -1.28
C ASP A 161 5.40 -11.05 -0.52
N ASN A 162 4.45 -10.97 0.40
CA ASN A 162 3.90 -12.14 1.10
C ASN A 162 2.84 -12.86 0.25
N PRO A 163 3.11 -14.08 -0.27
CA PRO A 163 2.15 -14.80 -1.11
C PRO A 163 0.84 -15.14 -0.39
N GLU A 164 0.87 -15.33 0.93
CA GLU A 164 -0.33 -15.62 1.73
C GLU A 164 -1.37 -14.50 1.70
N ARG A 165 -0.96 -13.28 1.29
CA ARG A 165 -1.87 -12.12 1.18
C ARG A 165 -2.56 -12.02 -0.18
N GLY A 166 -2.11 -12.77 -1.19
CA GLY A 166 -2.78 -12.83 -2.49
C GLY A 166 -2.61 -11.62 -3.41
N PHE A 167 -1.81 -10.60 -3.06
CA PHE A 167 -1.67 -9.36 -3.86
C PHE A 167 -0.87 -9.53 -5.16
N SER A 168 -0.31 -10.71 -5.44
CA SER A 168 0.52 -10.94 -6.63
C SER A 168 0.10 -12.20 -7.39
N TYR A 169 -0.11 -12.06 -8.70
CA TYR A 169 -0.28 -13.18 -9.63
C TYR A 169 1.05 -13.86 -10.02
N LYS A 170 2.19 -13.35 -9.52
CA LYS A 170 3.53 -13.88 -9.85
C LYS A 170 3.91 -15.08 -8.99
N VAL A 171 3.30 -15.20 -7.82
CA VAL A 171 3.54 -16.27 -6.86
C VAL A 171 2.18 -16.79 -6.43
N GLU A 172 2.03 -18.10 -6.39
CA GLU A 172 0.79 -18.76 -5.97
C GLU A 172 0.45 -18.38 -4.53
N GLY A 173 -0.82 -18.07 -4.29
CA GLY A 173 -1.38 -17.76 -2.98
C GLY A 173 -2.91 -17.73 -3.03
N PRO A 174 -3.59 -17.62 -1.88
CA PRO A 174 -5.04 -17.45 -1.86
C PRO A 174 -5.43 -16.15 -2.56
N LEU A 175 -6.56 -16.13 -3.26
CA LEU A 175 -7.11 -14.93 -3.85
C LEU A 175 -7.85 -14.12 -2.75
N ASP A 176 -7.08 -13.45 -1.90
CA ASP A 176 -7.59 -12.67 -0.76
C ASP A 176 -7.73 -11.18 -1.08
N LEU A 177 -6.60 -10.49 -1.34
CA LEU A 177 -6.53 -9.05 -1.66
C LEU A 177 -7.02 -8.07 -0.57
N ARG A 178 -7.46 -8.53 0.61
CA ARG A 178 -7.84 -7.62 1.69
C ARG A 178 -6.62 -6.98 2.35
N LEU A 179 -6.70 -5.67 2.55
CA LEU A 179 -5.73 -4.91 3.35
C LEU A 179 -5.82 -5.32 4.83
N ASN A 180 -7.04 -5.57 5.31
CA ASN A 180 -7.32 -6.16 6.61
C ASN A 180 -7.96 -7.55 6.42
N PRO A 181 -7.21 -8.65 6.62
CA PRO A 181 -7.72 -10.01 6.42
C PRO A 181 -8.78 -10.44 7.46
N ASP A 182 -8.97 -9.69 8.54
CA ASP A 182 -9.92 -10.01 9.60
C ASP A 182 -11.31 -9.40 9.35
N LYS A 183 -11.48 -8.60 8.30
CA LYS A 183 -12.72 -7.88 7.99
C LYS A 183 -13.14 -8.06 6.52
N GLY A 184 -14.45 -8.07 6.28
CA GLY A 184 -15.02 -8.20 4.94
C GLY A 184 -14.79 -9.58 4.32
N ILE A 185 -15.07 -9.68 3.02
CA ILE A 185 -14.95 -10.93 2.24
C ILE A 185 -13.72 -10.89 1.35
N SER A 186 -13.12 -12.06 1.13
CA SER A 186 -11.96 -12.20 0.23
C SER A 186 -12.32 -11.91 -1.23
N ALA A 187 -11.33 -11.64 -2.06
CA ALA A 187 -11.49 -11.49 -3.51
C ALA A 187 -12.10 -12.74 -4.17
N ALA A 188 -11.75 -13.94 -3.72
CA ALA A 188 -12.35 -15.19 -4.20
C ALA A 188 -13.85 -15.26 -3.90
N GLU A 189 -14.25 -14.91 -2.67
CA GLU A 189 -15.66 -14.87 -2.26
C GLU A 189 -16.41 -13.78 -3.02
N ARG A 190 -15.82 -12.59 -3.11
CA ARG A 190 -16.39 -11.45 -3.83
C ARG A 190 -16.67 -11.79 -5.30
N LEU A 191 -15.73 -12.43 -6.00
CA LEU A 191 -15.94 -12.85 -7.39
C LEU A 191 -17.11 -13.81 -7.56
N ARG A 192 -17.40 -14.67 -6.57
CA ARG A 192 -18.53 -15.62 -6.64
C ARG A 192 -19.89 -14.95 -6.47
N GLU A 193 -19.94 -13.83 -5.76
CA GLU A 193 -21.20 -13.10 -5.51
C GLU A 193 -21.59 -12.19 -6.66
N LEU A 194 -20.62 -11.72 -7.44
CA LEU A 194 -20.84 -10.78 -8.53
C LEU A 194 -21.47 -11.44 -9.75
N THR A 195 -22.39 -10.72 -10.37
CA THR A 195 -22.91 -11.04 -11.71
C THR A 195 -21.87 -10.69 -12.78
N ARG A 196 -22.07 -11.20 -14.00
CA ARG A 196 -21.21 -10.86 -15.15
C ARG A 196 -21.07 -9.35 -15.34
N ASP A 197 -22.18 -8.63 -15.29
CA ASP A 197 -22.23 -7.20 -15.62
C ASP A 197 -21.55 -6.37 -14.52
N GLU A 198 -21.67 -6.81 -13.26
CA GLU A 198 -20.94 -6.19 -12.14
C GLU A 198 -19.43 -6.46 -12.23
N ILE A 199 -19.00 -7.67 -12.62
CA ILE A 199 -17.57 -7.96 -12.85
C ILE A 199 -17.03 -7.07 -13.97
N GLU A 200 -17.75 -6.98 -15.09
CA GLU A 200 -17.34 -6.13 -16.21
C GLU A 200 -17.27 -4.65 -15.80
N GLY A 201 -18.27 -4.17 -15.07
CA GLY A 201 -18.32 -2.82 -14.51
C GLY A 201 -17.11 -2.54 -13.62
N MET A 202 -16.87 -3.38 -12.63
CA MET A 202 -15.74 -3.28 -11.70
C MET A 202 -14.39 -3.25 -12.43
N LEU A 203 -14.16 -4.12 -13.42
CA LEU A 203 -12.90 -4.13 -14.19
C LEU A 203 -12.69 -2.84 -15.00
N ARG A 204 -13.77 -2.30 -15.57
CA ARG A 204 -13.72 -1.07 -16.38
C ARG A 204 -13.57 0.17 -15.51
N GLU A 205 -14.37 0.29 -14.46
CA GLU A 205 -14.44 1.47 -13.60
C GLU A 205 -13.21 1.59 -12.70
N ASN A 206 -12.72 0.47 -12.16
CA ASN A 206 -11.62 0.49 -11.20
C ASN A 206 -10.22 0.48 -11.84
N ALA A 207 -10.07 -0.05 -13.05
CA ALA A 207 -8.75 -0.21 -13.68
C ALA A 207 -8.67 0.09 -15.18
N ASP A 208 -9.73 0.63 -15.79
CA ASP A 208 -9.79 0.91 -17.23
C ASP A 208 -9.42 -0.35 -18.08
N GLU A 209 -9.83 -1.56 -17.67
CA GLU A 209 -9.42 -2.81 -18.33
C GLU A 209 -10.08 -2.99 -19.72
N PRO A 210 -9.31 -3.01 -20.82
CA PRO A 210 -9.87 -3.08 -22.17
C PRO A 210 -10.60 -4.40 -22.46
N TYR A 211 -10.21 -5.49 -21.82
CA TYR A 211 -10.79 -6.81 -22.03
C TYR A 211 -11.79 -7.22 -20.93
N ALA A 212 -12.37 -6.23 -20.24
CA ALA A 212 -13.30 -6.45 -19.12
C ALA A 212 -14.43 -7.43 -19.47
N GLU A 213 -15.05 -7.26 -20.63
CA GLU A 213 -16.14 -8.12 -21.10
C GLU A 213 -15.70 -9.58 -21.29
N GLN A 214 -14.53 -9.79 -21.90
CA GLN A 214 -13.98 -11.13 -22.14
C GLN A 214 -13.62 -11.84 -20.83
N ILE A 215 -13.02 -11.11 -19.90
CA ILE A 215 -12.63 -11.63 -18.59
C ILE A 215 -13.88 -11.98 -17.77
N ALA A 216 -14.88 -11.10 -17.72
CA ALA A 216 -16.14 -11.36 -17.02
C ALA A 216 -16.86 -12.59 -17.61
N LYS A 217 -16.90 -12.73 -18.93
CA LYS A 217 -17.46 -13.92 -19.60
C LYS A 217 -16.72 -15.20 -19.21
N GLU A 218 -15.39 -15.20 -19.19
CA GLU A 218 -14.60 -16.39 -18.86
C GLU A 218 -14.68 -16.75 -17.36
N ILE A 219 -14.74 -15.76 -16.47
CA ILE A 219 -15.00 -15.99 -15.03
C ILE A 219 -16.34 -16.69 -14.84
N MET A 220 -17.41 -16.15 -15.42
CA MET A 220 -18.75 -16.73 -15.28
C MET A 220 -18.86 -18.11 -15.91
N LYS A 221 -18.19 -18.33 -17.04
CA LYS A 221 -18.10 -19.65 -17.67
C LYS A 221 -17.39 -20.66 -16.76
N THR A 222 -16.27 -20.26 -16.15
CA THR A 222 -15.50 -21.07 -15.20
C THR A 222 -16.40 -21.52 -14.03
N PHE A 223 -17.15 -20.60 -13.42
CA PHE A 223 -18.09 -20.95 -12.35
C PHE A 223 -19.23 -21.88 -12.81
N ARG A 224 -19.80 -21.68 -14.01
CA ARG A 224 -20.83 -22.57 -14.57
C ARG A 224 -20.33 -23.99 -14.83
N GLN A 225 -19.03 -24.17 -15.03
CA GLN A 225 -18.39 -25.48 -15.20
C GLN A 225 -18.10 -26.18 -13.87
N GLY A 226 -18.40 -25.55 -12.72
CA GLY A 226 -18.13 -26.07 -11.39
C GLY A 226 -16.69 -25.88 -10.93
N GLU A 227 -15.89 -25.11 -11.67
CA GLU A 227 -14.52 -24.76 -11.28
C GLU A 227 -14.53 -23.62 -10.26
N GLN A 228 -13.48 -23.56 -9.43
CA GLN A 228 -13.26 -22.52 -8.42
C GLN A 228 -12.13 -21.58 -8.83
N ILE A 229 -12.19 -20.35 -8.33
CA ILE A 229 -11.15 -19.32 -8.50
C ILE A 229 -10.73 -18.86 -7.09
N ASP A 230 -10.08 -19.75 -6.36
CA ASP A 230 -9.67 -19.54 -4.96
C ASP A 230 -8.21 -19.08 -4.84
N THR A 231 -7.41 -19.20 -5.91
CA THR A 231 -6.00 -18.81 -5.91
C THR A 231 -5.67 -17.75 -6.95
N THR A 232 -4.56 -17.04 -6.70
CA THR A 232 -4.01 -16.05 -7.64
C THR A 232 -3.62 -16.69 -8.97
N GLY A 233 -3.15 -17.94 -8.97
CA GLY A 233 -2.84 -18.71 -10.17
C GLY A 233 -4.08 -19.04 -10.99
N GLN A 234 -5.16 -19.49 -10.35
CA GLN A 234 -6.42 -19.79 -11.03
C GLN A 234 -7.02 -18.55 -11.71
N LEU A 235 -7.03 -17.39 -11.05
CA LEU A 235 -7.50 -16.16 -11.68
C LEU A 235 -6.62 -15.78 -12.87
N LYS A 236 -5.30 -15.94 -12.75
CA LYS A 236 -4.38 -15.71 -13.87
C LYS A 236 -4.67 -16.64 -15.06
N GLU A 237 -4.92 -17.92 -14.81
CA GLU A 237 -5.28 -18.89 -15.86
C GLU A 237 -6.60 -18.50 -16.56
N VAL A 238 -7.59 -18.04 -15.80
CA VAL A 238 -8.85 -17.51 -16.35
C VAL A 238 -8.60 -16.32 -17.27
N ILE A 239 -7.73 -15.39 -16.88
CA ILE A 239 -7.32 -14.25 -17.72
C ILE A 239 -6.62 -14.73 -18.99
N GLU A 240 -5.70 -15.70 -18.88
CA GLU A 240 -5.01 -16.27 -20.04
C GLU A 240 -5.99 -16.93 -21.03
N ARG A 241 -7.00 -17.66 -20.51
CA ARG A 241 -8.09 -18.23 -21.34
C ARG A 241 -8.94 -17.14 -22.00
N ALA A 242 -9.31 -16.09 -21.26
CA ALA A 242 -10.09 -14.98 -21.79
C ALA A 242 -9.39 -14.27 -22.95
N LEU A 243 -8.05 -14.25 -22.96
CA LEU A 243 -7.22 -13.60 -23.98
C LEU A 243 -6.66 -14.56 -25.04
N VAL A 244 -7.16 -15.80 -25.12
CA VAL A 244 -6.67 -16.81 -26.06
C VAL A 244 -6.79 -16.37 -27.52
N PHE A 245 -7.81 -15.56 -27.84
CA PHE A 245 -8.11 -15.05 -29.18
C PHE A 245 -7.06 -14.06 -29.72
N LEU A 246 -6.19 -13.52 -28.87
CA LEU A 246 -5.10 -12.65 -29.30
C LEU A 246 -4.04 -13.44 -30.11
N PRO A 247 -3.45 -12.84 -31.15
CA PRO A 247 -2.38 -13.47 -31.93
C PRO A 247 -1.23 -13.96 -31.06
N ASP A 248 -0.68 -15.14 -31.35
CA ASP A 248 0.42 -15.71 -30.57
C ASP A 248 1.77 -15.08 -30.95
N ASP A 249 2.01 -13.88 -30.43
CA ASP A 249 3.22 -13.10 -30.67
C ASP A 249 3.86 -12.60 -29.35
N LYS A 250 4.92 -11.81 -29.48
CA LYS A 250 5.60 -11.22 -28.30
C LYS A 250 4.72 -10.22 -27.55
N GLU A 251 3.78 -9.57 -28.22
CA GLU A 251 2.90 -8.56 -27.61
C GLU A 251 1.85 -9.23 -26.73
N LYS A 252 1.36 -10.42 -27.08
CA LYS A 252 0.41 -11.20 -26.26
C LYS A 252 0.88 -11.36 -24.82
N LYS A 253 2.16 -11.66 -24.60
CA LYS A 253 2.73 -11.82 -23.25
C LYS A 253 2.71 -10.53 -22.45
N ASP A 254 2.98 -9.38 -23.08
CA ASP A 254 2.92 -8.08 -22.40
C ASP A 254 1.47 -7.66 -22.13
N THR A 255 0.56 -7.95 -23.05
CA THR A 255 -0.88 -7.73 -22.89
C THR A 255 -1.44 -8.54 -21.72
N ILE A 256 -1.20 -9.87 -21.67
CA ILE A 256 -1.62 -10.72 -20.54
C ILE A 256 -1.08 -10.18 -19.22
N LYS A 257 0.19 -9.77 -19.18
CA LYS A 257 0.80 -9.20 -17.99
C LYS A 257 0.08 -7.93 -17.52
N LYS A 258 -0.21 -7.00 -18.43
CA LYS A 258 -0.93 -5.74 -18.12
C LYS A 258 -2.37 -6.02 -17.68
N THR A 259 -3.05 -6.95 -18.33
CA THR A 259 -4.41 -7.35 -17.97
C THR A 259 -4.44 -8.02 -16.59
N CYS A 260 -3.46 -8.86 -16.24
CA CYS A 260 -3.34 -9.38 -14.88
C CYS A 260 -3.17 -8.25 -13.86
N GLN A 261 -2.32 -7.26 -14.15
CA GLN A 261 -2.11 -6.12 -13.25
C GLN A 261 -3.40 -5.33 -13.03
N ARG A 262 -4.15 -5.02 -14.10
CA ARG A 262 -5.41 -4.28 -14.03
C ARG A 262 -6.54 -5.07 -13.37
N THR A 263 -6.66 -6.36 -13.67
CA THR A 263 -7.68 -7.23 -13.07
C THR A 263 -7.48 -7.36 -11.56
N PHE A 264 -6.24 -7.62 -11.12
CA PHE A 264 -5.93 -7.68 -9.69
C PHE A 264 -6.10 -6.31 -9.02
N GLN A 265 -5.75 -5.22 -9.70
CA GLN A 265 -5.98 -3.86 -9.20
C GLN A 265 -7.48 -3.57 -9.04
N ALA A 266 -8.30 -3.86 -10.05
CA ALA A 266 -9.74 -3.59 -10.01
C ALA A 266 -10.43 -4.35 -8.88
N LEU A 267 -10.09 -5.64 -8.75
CA LEU A 267 -10.64 -6.49 -7.70
C LEU A 267 -10.17 -6.07 -6.31
N ARG A 268 -8.91 -5.65 -6.16
CA ARG A 268 -8.39 -5.09 -4.91
C ARG A 268 -9.13 -3.81 -4.51
N ILE A 269 -9.34 -2.91 -5.46
CA ILE A 269 -10.08 -1.66 -5.26
C ILE A 269 -11.51 -1.95 -4.78
N ASP A 270 -12.20 -2.90 -5.42
CA ASP A 270 -13.56 -3.30 -5.04
C ASP A 270 -13.61 -3.93 -3.63
N VAL A 271 -12.76 -4.91 -3.36
CA VAL A 271 -12.70 -5.63 -2.06
C VAL A 271 -12.42 -4.69 -0.88
N ASN A 272 -11.63 -3.65 -1.09
CA ASN A 272 -11.23 -2.72 -0.04
C ASN A 272 -12.00 -1.38 -0.09
N SER A 273 -12.93 -1.22 -1.03
CA SER A 273 -13.66 0.03 -1.29
C SER A 273 -12.72 1.24 -1.36
N GLU A 274 -11.60 1.10 -2.08
CA GLU A 274 -10.48 2.06 -1.99
C GLU A 274 -10.88 3.47 -2.44
N PHE A 275 -11.78 3.60 -3.41
CA PHE A 275 -12.25 4.91 -3.87
C PHE A 275 -13.23 5.56 -2.91
N GLU A 276 -14.16 4.81 -2.34
CA GLU A 276 -15.11 5.30 -1.34
C GLU A 276 -14.38 5.74 -0.07
N VAL A 277 -13.41 4.92 0.37
CA VAL A 277 -12.53 5.22 1.50
C VAL A 277 -11.73 6.51 1.23
N LEU A 278 -11.17 6.66 0.02
CA LEU A 278 -10.42 7.85 -0.38
C LEU A 278 -11.32 9.09 -0.47
N GLU A 279 -12.52 8.96 -1.02
CA GLU A 279 -13.49 10.06 -1.10
C GLU A 279 -13.85 10.58 0.29
N GLU A 280 -14.26 9.70 1.20
CA GLU A 280 -14.61 10.10 2.58
C GLU A 280 -13.43 10.74 3.32
N PHE A 281 -12.23 10.18 3.16
CA PHE A 281 -11.01 10.79 3.68
C PHE A 281 -10.82 12.21 3.16
N LEU A 282 -10.89 12.41 1.85
CA LEU A 282 -10.67 13.71 1.23
C LEU A 282 -11.73 14.74 1.63
N GLU A 283 -12.98 14.31 1.84
CA GLU A 283 -14.04 15.20 2.36
C GLU A 283 -13.76 15.66 3.80
N LYS A 284 -13.25 14.77 4.66
CA LYS A 284 -12.97 15.07 6.07
C LYS A 284 -11.63 15.79 6.28
N LEU A 285 -10.68 15.60 5.38
CA LEU A 285 -9.29 16.06 5.51
C LEU A 285 -9.12 17.56 5.81
N PRO A 286 -9.83 18.51 5.15
CA PRO A 286 -9.72 19.92 5.51
C PRO A 286 -10.13 20.21 6.95
N HIS A 287 -11.03 19.42 7.52
CA HIS A 287 -11.61 19.70 8.84
C HIS A 287 -10.69 19.28 10.00
N ILE A 288 -9.77 18.34 9.77
CA ILE A 288 -8.83 17.85 10.78
C ILE A 288 -7.52 18.67 10.88
N LEU A 289 -7.24 19.50 9.88
CA LEU A 289 -6.01 20.30 9.84
C LEU A 289 -6.13 21.58 10.69
N ALA A 290 -5.04 22.01 11.32
CA ALA A 290 -4.93 23.34 11.91
C ALA A 290 -4.86 24.41 10.80
N PRO A 291 -5.19 25.69 11.08
CA PRO A 291 -4.98 26.78 10.13
C PRO A 291 -3.53 26.83 9.63
N GLY A 292 -3.31 26.87 8.32
CA GLY A 292 -1.97 26.79 7.72
C GLY A 292 -1.35 25.38 7.69
N GLY A 293 -2.10 24.37 8.16
CA GLY A 293 -1.68 22.98 8.15
C GLY A 293 -1.50 22.45 6.72
N ARG A 294 -0.57 21.52 6.56
CA ARG A 294 -0.10 21.04 5.25
C ARG A 294 -0.38 19.57 5.05
N VAL A 295 -0.83 19.18 3.86
CA VAL A 295 -1.05 17.77 3.52
C VAL A 295 -0.32 17.36 2.26
N ALA A 296 0.30 16.18 2.30
CA ALA A 296 0.87 15.50 1.14
C ALA A 296 0.15 14.16 0.91
N ILE A 297 -0.22 13.87 -0.35
CA ILE A 297 -0.81 12.60 -0.76
C ILE A 297 0.01 12.01 -1.90
N LEU A 298 0.48 10.77 -1.74
CA LEU A 298 1.04 9.96 -2.82
C LEU A 298 -0.05 9.08 -3.42
N THR A 299 -0.16 9.10 -4.74
CA THR A 299 -1.08 8.27 -5.52
C THR A 299 -0.28 7.42 -6.49
N PHE A 300 -0.74 6.20 -6.79
CA PHE A 300 -0.02 5.21 -7.60
C PHE A 300 -0.73 4.86 -8.90
N HIS A 301 -2.01 5.24 -9.04
CA HIS A 301 -2.73 5.10 -10.29
C HIS A 301 -3.55 6.33 -10.66
N SER A 302 -4.04 6.33 -11.91
CA SER A 302 -4.81 7.43 -12.50
C SER A 302 -6.13 7.68 -11.78
N GLY A 303 -6.78 6.63 -11.25
CA GLY A 303 -8.05 6.74 -10.52
C GLY A 303 -7.93 7.59 -9.26
N GLU A 304 -7.01 7.22 -8.35
CA GLU A 304 -6.70 7.99 -7.14
C GLU A 304 -6.34 9.44 -7.45
N ASP A 305 -5.38 9.65 -8.36
CA ASP A 305 -4.90 10.99 -8.74
C ASP A 305 -6.02 11.88 -9.30
N ARG A 306 -6.94 11.29 -10.08
CA ARG A 306 -8.11 11.97 -10.63
C ARG A 306 -9.09 12.35 -9.54
N LEU A 307 -9.33 11.46 -8.57
CA LEU A 307 -10.24 11.70 -7.46
C LEU A 307 -9.73 12.81 -6.53
N VAL A 308 -8.46 12.74 -6.11
CA VAL A 308 -7.80 13.80 -5.30
C VAL A 308 -7.89 15.14 -6.01
N LYS A 309 -7.52 15.20 -7.31
CA LYS A 309 -7.59 16.43 -8.10
C LYS A 309 -9.02 16.99 -8.19
N LYS A 310 -10.02 16.13 -8.38
CA LYS A 310 -11.42 16.53 -8.53
C LYS A 310 -11.93 17.15 -7.24
N ILE A 311 -11.74 16.47 -6.10
CA ILE A 311 -12.24 16.91 -4.80
C ILE A 311 -11.52 18.18 -4.33
N TRP A 312 -10.19 18.24 -4.38
CA TRP A 312 -9.46 19.44 -3.97
C TRP A 312 -9.77 20.66 -4.83
N LYS A 313 -9.99 20.50 -6.14
CA LYS A 313 -10.41 21.62 -7.00
C LYS A 313 -11.80 22.14 -6.60
N ARG A 314 -12.69 21.27 -6.15
CA ARG A 314 -14.01 21.66 -5.63
C ARG A 314 -13.87 22.38 -4.28
N GLN A 315 -13.18 21.76 -3.32
CA GLN A 315 -12.94 22.30 -1.99
C GLN A 315 -12.16 23.63 -2.00
N GLN A 316 -11.23 23.83 -2.93
CA GLN A 316 -10.54 25.11 -3.09
C GLN A 316 -11.51 26.22 -3.49
N LYS A 317 -12.48 25.95 -4.37
CA LYS A 317 -13.52 26.93 -4.73
C LYS A 317 -14.47 27.24 -3.57
N GLU A 318 -14.64 26.29 -2.66
CA GLU A 318 -15.41 26.44 -1.42
C GLU A 318 -14.62 27.18 -0.33
N GLY A 319 -13.34 27.49 -0.56
CA GLY A 319 -12.49 28.21 0.38
C GLY A 319 -11.90 27.34 1.49
N LEU A 320 -11.97 26.01 1.36
CA LEU A 320 -11.41 25.07 2.35
C LEU A 320 -9.89 24.89 2.25
N TRP A 321 -9.32 25.26 1.10
CA TRP A 321 -7.87 25.22 0.84
C TRP A 321 -7.39 26.60 0.39
N SER A 322 -6.40 27.15 1.08
CA SER A 322 -5.68 28.34 0.61
C SER A 322 -4.88 28.04 -0.66
N GLU A 323 -4.23 26.88 -0.74
CA GLU A 323 -3.47 26.46 -1.92
C GLU A 323 -3.58 24.95 -2.17
N VAL A 324 -3.65 24.57 -3.45
CA VAL A 324 -3.61 23.17 -3.89
C VAL A 324 -2.66 23.00 -5.07
N ALA A 325 -1.96 21.87 -5.11
CA ALA A 325 -1.01 21.55 -6.16
C ALA A 325 -1.66 21.53 -7.56
N LYS A 326 -1.27 22.47 -8.43
CA LYS A 326 -1.73 22.51 -9.84
C LYS A 326 -1.21 21.32 -10.64
N ASN A 327 0.05 20.96 -10.40
CA ASN A 327 0.76 19.85 -11.02
C ASN A 327 1.16 18.83 -9.97
N VAL A 328 1.40 17.59 -10.41
CA VAL A 328 1.93 16.54 -9.54
C VAL A 328 3.44 16.64 -9.47
N ILE A 329 4.00 16.37 -8.30
CA ILE A 329 5.42 16.11 -8.13
C ILE A 329 5.65 14.61 -8.41
N ARG A 330 6.74 14.27 -9.09
CA ARG A 330 7.07 12.89 -9.44
C ARG A 330 8.44 12.52 -8.87
N PRO A 331 8.65 11.26 -8.49
CA PRO A 331 9.96 10.76 -8.11
C PRO A 331 11.02 11.05 -9.16
N SER A 332 12.24 11.31 -8.69
CA SER A 332 13.38 11.52 -9.59
C SER A 332 13.70 10.28 -10.42
N LYS A 333 14.42 10.46 -11.53
CA LYS A 333 14.93 9.33 -12.35
C LYS A 333 15.82 8.39 -11.53
N GLU A 334 16.63 8.95 -10.63
CA GLU A 334 17.49 8.17 -9.75
C GLU A 334 16.67 7.33 -8.78
N GLU A 335 15.66 7.92 -8.15
CA GLU A 335 14.75 7.20 -7.26
C GLU A 335 14.01 6.07 -7.98
N CYS A 336 13.49 6.33 -9.18
CA CYS A 336 12.85 5.32 -10.02
C CYS A 336 13.79 4.18 -10.45
N HIS A 337 15.10 4.44 -10.50
CA HIS A 337 16.11 3.43 -10.78
C HIS A 337 16.40 2.55 -9.56
N ARG A 338 16.50 3.16 -8.37
CA ARG A 338 16.72 2.43 -7.11
C ARG A 338 15.48 1.69 -6.62
N ASN A 339 14.30 2.25 -6.85
CA ASN A 339 13.00 1.71 -6.46
C ASN A 339 12.05 1.73 -7.65
N GLY A 340 11.94 0.58 -8.35
CA GLY A 340 11.03 0.44 -9.48
C GLY A 340 9.55 0.70 -9.15
N ARG A 341 9.16 0.60 -7.86
CA ARG A 341 7.78 0.86 -7.40
C ARG A 341 7.43 2.36 -7.42
N ALA A 342 8.42 3.24 -7.47
CA ALA A 342 8.23 4.70 -7.52
C ALA A 342 7.75 5.22 -8.88
N ARG A 343 7.89 4.44 -9.96
CA ARG A 343 7.70 4.94 -11.33
C ARG A 343 6.33 5.56 -11.61
N SER A 344 5.29 5.01 -11.01
CA SER A 344 3.91 5.46 -11.23
C SER A 344 3.46 6.51 -10.22
N THR A 345 4.26 6.78 -9.18
CA THR A 345 3.89 7.64 -8.07
C THR A 345 3.72 9.08 -8.51
N LYS A 346 2.71 9.73 -7.96
CA LYS A 346 2.42 11.16 -8.09
C LYS A 346 2.11 11.72 -6.71
N MET A 347 2.89 12.69 -6.29
CA MET A 347 2.62 13.47 -5.09
C MET A 347 1.74 14.67 -5.43
N ARG A 348 0.67 14.84 -4.66
CA ARG A 348 -0.13 16.06 -4.60
C ARG A 348 -0.06 16.64 -3.20
N TRP A 349 -0.27 17.95 -3.09
CA TRP A 349 -0.27 18.63 -1.81
C TRP A 349 -1.31 19.75 -1.74
N ALA A 350 -1.71 20.10 -0.52
CA ALA A 350 -2.59 21.24 -0.22
C ALA A 350 -2.22 21.90 1.12
N ILE A 351 -2.61 23.17 1.28
CA ILE A 351 -2.44 23.96 2.49
C ILE A 351 -3.82 24.46 2.91
N LYS A 352 -4.20 24.24 4.18
CA LYS A 352 -5.45 24.73 4.75
C LYS A 352 -5.44 26.24 4.86
#